data_AF-S5Y195-F1
#
_entry.id   AF-S5Y195-F1
#
_cell.length_a   1.000
_cell.length_b   1.000
_cell.length_c   1.000
_cell.angle_alpha   90.00
_cell.angle_beta   90.00
_cell.angle_gamma   90.00
#
_symmetry.space_group_name_H-M   'P 1'
#
loop_
_entity.id
_entity.type
_entity.pdbx_description
1 polymer ?
#
loop_
_entity_poly.entity_id
_entity_poly.type
_entity_poly.pdbx_seq_one_letter_code
_entity_poly.pdbx_strand_id
1 'polypeptide(L)'
;MLRQLAPQPAKDARRMPPASDEKPLHQNLRPRGVIAAAVAIAGIGIGWWVLGKHEERGLSPVEIEALGTLPSGEGVEFASGEVLTMIASYRSRDGKLCRNFETHRQEHITFAVACRAPMGWHAQFEAKVVAQGEIYLPDSGSIEEMHAFLATLGPILSPADEARALAQ
;
A
#
# COMPACT_ATOMS: atom_id res chain seq x y z
N MET A 1 -28.83 -14.00 -98.54
CA MET A 1 -28.29 -12.67 -98.17
C MET A 1 -29.46 -11.73 -97.94
N LEU A 2 -29.44 -11.01 -96.81
CA LEU A 2 -30.32 -9.90 -96.39
C LEU A 2 -31.84 -10.14 -96.30
N ARG A 3 -32.39 -10.16 -95.07
CA ARG A 3 -33.00 -8.96 -94.44
C ARG A 3 -33.48 -9.26 -93.03
N GLN A 4 -33.37 -8.23 -92.22
CA GLN A 4 -33.56 -8.18 -90.78
C GLN A 4 -34.94 -7.56 -90.46
N LEU A 5 -35.39 -7.80 -89.21
CA LEU A 5 -36.47 -7.17 -88.44
C LEU A 5 -37.93 -7.56 -88.73
N ALA A 6 -38.53 -8.25 -87.75
CA ALA A 6 -39.93 -8.07 -87.37
C ALA A 6 -39.98 -7.43 -85.95
N PRO A 7 -40.84 -6.42 -85.69
CA PRO A 7 -40.88 -5.68 -84.42
C PRO A 7 -42.02 -6.10 -83.46
N GLN A 8 -41.73 -6.14 -82.14
CA GLN A 8 -42.49 -5.80 -80.90
C GLN A 8 -44.00 -6.19 -80.76
N PRO A 9 -44.67 -6.00 -79.58
CA PRO A 9 -44.43 -6.42 -78.19
C PRO A 9 -45.67 -7.17 -77.60
N ALA A 10 -45.58 -7.73 -76.38
CA ALA A 10 -46.59 -7.59 -75.29
C ALA A 10 -46.49 -8.67 -74.18
N LYS A 11 -46.40 -8.17 -72.93
CA LYS A 11 -47.08 -8.59 -71.67
C LYS A 11 -47.67 -10.01 -71.59
N ASP A 12 -47.32 -10.78 -70.56
CA ASP A 12 -48.13 -10.80 -69.34
C ASP A 12 -47.50 -11.59 -68.19
N ALA A 13 -48.01 -11.33 -67.00
CA ALA A 13 -47.38 -11.57 -65.72
C ALA A 13 -47.52 -13.00 -65.15
N ARG A 14 -46.57 -13.29 -64.24
CA ARG A 14 -46.77 -13.91 -62.92
C ARG A 14 -46.73 -15.45 -62.82
N ARG A 15 -45.63 -15.95 -62.22
CA ARG A 15 -45.64 -16.76 -60.97
C ARG A 15 -44.20 -17.01 -60.47
N MET A 16 -43.99 -16.78 -59.18
CA MET A 16 -42.78 -17.16 -58.43
C MET A 16 -43.02 -18.52 -57.72
N PRO A 17 -42.04 -19.14 -57.03
CA PRO A 17 -41.56 -20.50 -57.29
C PRO A 17 -41.90 -21.48 -56.13
N PRO A 18 -41.48 -22.75 -56.19
CA PRO A 18 -41.14 -23.51 -54.99
C PRO A 18 -39.61 -23.69 -54.93
N ALA A 19 -38.89 -23.05 -54.01
CA ALA A 19 -38.71 -23.43 -52.60
C ALA A 19 -37.88 -24.72 -52.46
N SER A 20 -36.56 -24.54 -52.35
CA SER A 20 -35.59 -25.59 -52.04
C SER A 20 -35.77 -26.08 -50.61
N ASP A 21 -35.84 -27.39 -50.43
CA ASP A 21 -35.78 -28.08 -49.14
C ASP A 21 -34.41 -27.84 -48.48
N GLU A 22 -34.38 -27.01 -47.43
CA GLU A 22 -33.25 -26.95 -46.51
C GLU A 22 -33.74 -27.33 -45.12
N LYS A 23 -33.33 -28.53 -44.70
CA LYS A 23 -33.61 -29.10 -43.38
C LYS A 23 -32.96 -28.23 -42.30
N PRO A 24 -33.70 -27.60 -41.37
CA PRO A 24 -33.07 -26.79 -40.34
C PRO A 24 -32.39 -27.71 -39.31
N LEU A 25 -31.06 -27.61 -39.24
CA LEU A 25 -30.28 -28.20 -38.16
C LEU A 25 -30.51 -27.36 -36.90
N HIS A 26 -31.36 -27.85 -36.00
CA HIS A 26 -31.55 -27.27 -34.67
C HIS A 26 -30.26 -27.43 -33.84
N GLN A 27 -29.34 -26.48 -33.95
CA GLN A 27 -28.19 -26.38 -33.05
C GLN A 27 -28.53 -25.47 -31.87
N ASN A 28 -28.78 -26.12 -30.75
CA ASN A 28 -29.04 -25.54 -29.45
C ASN A 28 -27.72 -25.02 -28.86
N LEU A 29 -27.26 -23.86 -29.33
CA LEU A 29 -26.11 -23.16 -28.76
C LEU A 29 -26.55 -22.46 -27.48
N ARG A 30 -26.49 -23.20 -26.36
CA ARG A 30 -26.57 -22.58 -25.03
C ARG A 30 -25.39 -21.61 -24.89
N PRO A 31 -25.60 -20.31 -24.67
CA PRO A 31 -24.51 -19.43 -24.30
C PRO A 31 -24.10 -19.82 -22.87
N ARG A 32 -22.94 -20.47 -22.74
CA ARG A 32 -22.27 -20.57 -21.44
C ARG A 32 -21.90 -19.14 -21.07
N GLY A 33 -22.62 -18.61 -20.07
CA GLY A 33 -22.42 -17.28 -19.54
C GLY A 33 -20.94 -17.01 -19.27
N VAL A 34 -20.52 -15.86 -19.75
CA VAL A 34 -19.24 -15.20 -19.51
C VAL A 34 -18.86 -15.34 -18.03
N ILE A 35 -17.79 -16.07 -17.71
CA ILE A 35 -17.15 -15.93 -16.40
C ILE A 35 -16.59 -14.51 -16.38
N ALA A 36 -17.15 -13.70 -15.50
CA ALA A 36 -16.78 -12.31 -15.28
C ALA A 36 -15.26 -12.19 -15.07
N ALA A 37 -14.59 -11.46 -15.96
CA ALA A 37 -13.26 -10.94 -15.70
C ALA A 37 -13.39 -9.83 -14.65
N ALA A 38 -13.34 -10.21 -13.37
CA ALA A 38 -13.27 -9.28 -12.25
C ALA A 38 -12.18 -9.74 -11.27
N VAL A 39 -10.92 -9.69 -11.70
CA VAL A 39 -9.75 -9.85 -10.80
C VAL A 39 -8.75 -8.70 -10.93
N ALA A 40 -8.89 -7.81 -11.91
CA ALA A 40 -8.07 -6.60 -11.99
C ALA A 40 -8.67 -5.51 -11.09
N ILE A 41 -8.28 -5.49 -9.79
CA ILE A 41 -8.22 -4.36 -8.82
C ILE A 41 -8.17 -4.87 -7.36
N ALA A 42 -8.39 -6.17 -7.10
CA ALA A 42 -8.23 -6.73 -5.74
C ALA A 42 -6.80 -7.17 -5.38
N GLY A 43 -5.86 -7.16 -6.33
CA GLY A 43 -4.48 -7.62 -6.11
C GLY A 43 -3.59 -6.62 -5.37
N ILE A 44 -3.86 -5.31 -5.50
CA ILE A 44 -3.01 -4.27 -4.90
C ILE A 44 -3.28 -4.14 -3.39
N GLY A 45 -4.53 -4.34 -2.94
CA GLY A 45 -4.89 -4.21 -1.53
C GLY A 45 -4.45 -5.39 -0.65
N ILE A 46 -4.49 -6.61 -1.17
CA ILE A 46 -4.15 -7.82 -0.39
C ILE A 46 -2.63 -8.01 -0.33
N GLY A 47 -1.91 -7.70 -1.41
CA GLY A 47 -0.45 -7.77 -1.45
C GLY A 47 0.21 -6.88 -0.41
N TRP A 48 -0.31 -5.66 -0.21
CA TRP A 48 0.20 -4.74 0.81
C TRP A 48 -0.05 -5.24 2.25
N TRP A 49 -1.20 -5.87 2.50
CA TRP A 49 -1.56 -6.36 3.84
C TRP A 49 -0.81 -7.64 4.24
N VAL A 50 -0.35 -8.44 3.27
CA VAL A 50 0.39 -9.69 3.50
C VAL A 50 1.90 -9.46 3.55
N LEU A 51 2.45 -8.46 2.84
CA LEU A 51 3.88 -8.13 2.90
C LEU A 51 4.28 -7.23 4.08
N GLY A 52 3.34 -6.57 4.74
CA GLY A 52 3.63 -5.57 5.79
C GLY A 52 3.55 -6.06 7.24
N LYS A 53 3.50 -7.38 7.51
CA LYS A 53 3.55 -7.89 8.89
C LYS A 53 4.99 -7.80 9.43
N HIS A 54 5.45 -6.58 9.66
CA HIS A 54 6.54 -6.35 10.60
C HIS A 54 6.07 -6.89 11.95
N GLU A 55 6.85 -7.79 12.53
CA GLU A 55 6.63 -8.26 13.90
C GLU A 55 6.56 -7.02 14.80
N GLU A 56 5.38 -6.74 15.38
CA GLU A 56 5.25 -5.57 16.25
C GLU A 56 6.19 -5.75 17.43
N ARG A 57 7.26 -4.96 17.49
CA ARG A 57 8.07 -4.91 18.69
C ARG A 57 7.21 -4.42 19.84
N GLY A 58 7.21 -5.20 20.91
CA GLY A 58 6.69 -4.75 22.19
C GLY A 58 7.49 -3.56 22.69
N LEU A 59 6.84 -2.41 22.81
CA LEU A 59 7.40 -1.25 23.51
C LEU A 59 7.44 -1.55 25.01
N SER A 60 8.57 -1.29 25.65
CA SER A 60 8.70 -1.37 27.11
C SER A 60 7.93 -0.23 27.78
N PRO A 61 7.54 -0.36 29.07
CA PRO A 61 6.83 0.70 29.79
C PRO A 61 7.59 2.03 29.83
N VAL A 62 8.92 1.99 29.96
CA VAL A 62 9.77 3.19 30.00
C VAL A 62 9.86 3.88 28.64
N GLU A 63 9.85 3.13 27.54
CA GLU A 63 9.74 3.71 26.19
C GLU A 63 8.37 4.36 25.97
N ILE A 64 7.29 3.71 26.42
CA ILE A 64 5.92 4.26 26.34
C ILE A 64 5.81 5.59 27.08
N GLU A 65 6.41 5.70 28.26
CA GLU A 65 6.47 6.94 29.03
C GLU A 65 7.28 8.03 28.30
N ALA A 66 8.47 7.70 27.80
CA ALA A 66 9.32 8.63 27.04
C ALA A 66 8.61 9.12 25.76
N LEU A 67 7.93 8.23 25.03
CA LEU A 67 7.13 8.59 23.85
C LEU A 67 6.06 9.63 24.18
N GLY A 68 5.47 9.57 25.37
CA GLY A 68 4.43 10.50 25.82
C GLY A 68 4.94 11.86 26.31
N THR A 69 6.22 11.97 26.68
CA THR A 69 6.71 13.11 27.49
C THR A 69 7.99 13.76 26.98
N LEU A 70 8.93 13.01 26.43
CA LEU A 70 10.25 13.50 26.04
C LEU A 70 10.16 14.34 24.75
N PRO A 71 10.58 15.62 24.73
CA PRO A 71 10.60 16.43 23.50
C PRO A 71 11.54 15.86 22.42
N SER A 72 11.29 16.15 21.14
CA SER A 72 12.26 15.80 20.09
C SER A 72 13.57 16.57 20.29
N GLY A 73 14.68 15.89 20.03
CA GLY A 73 16.04 16.38 20.27
C GLY A 73 16.57 16.11 21.68
N GLU A 74 15.76 15.57 22.59
CA GLU A 74 16.18 15.21 23.94
C GLU A 74 16.39 13.69 24.09
N GLY A 75 17.18 13.32 25.09
CA GLY A 75 17.49 11.93 25.42
C GLY A 75 17.34 11.64 26.91
N VAL A 76 17.08 10.37 27.24
CA VAL A 76 16.98 9.86 28.60
C VAL A 76 17.76 8.55 28.73
N GLU A 77 18.54 8.42 29.79
CA GLU A 77 19.18 7.16 30.16
C GLU A 77 18.30 6.42 31.18
N PHE A 78 17.99 5.16 30.88
CA PHE A 78 17.23 4.29 31.76
C PHE A 78 18.15 3.59 32.77
N ALA A 79 17.58 3.12 33.88
CA ALA A 79 18.32 2.37 34.91
C ALA A 79 18.98 1.07 34.39
N SER A 80 18.52 0.57 33.23
CA SER A 80 19.13 -0.56 32.51
C SER A 80 20.45 -0.22 31.80
N GLY A 81 20.85 1.06 31.76
CA GLY A 81 21.97 1.56 30.95
C GLY A 81 21.63 1.73 29.47
N GLU A 82 20.35 1.61 29.10
CA GLU A 82 19.86 1.90 27.77
C GLU A 82 19.55 3.39 27.64
N VAL A 83 20.01 4.02 26.57
CA VAL A 83 19.75 5.44 26.29
C VAL A 83 18.73 5.54 25.17
N LEU A 84 17.65 6.27 25.38
CA LEU A 84 16.67 6.60 24.35
C LEU A 84 16.84 8.07 23.94
N THR A 85 16.99 8.33 22.65
CA THR A 85 16.96 9.68 22.08
C THR A 85 15.73 9.85 21.22
N MET A 86 14.94 10.89 21.50
CA MET A 86 13.81 11.25 20.66
C MET A 86 14.30 12.08 19.48
N ILE A 87 14.13 11.58 18.25
CA ILE A 87 14.69 12.22 17.05
C ILE A 87 13.73 13.27 16.51
N ALA A 88 12.48 12.87 16.27
CA ALA A 88 11.48 13.74 15.64
C ALA A 88 10.05 13.24 15.88
N SER A 89 9.10 14.17 15.82
CA SER A 89 7.67 13.85 15.76
C SER A 89 7.04 14.20 14.42
N TYR A 90 6.03 13.43 14.07
CA TYR A 90 5.30 13.49 12.81
C TYR A 90 3.80 13.36 13.06
N ARG A 91 3.00 13.81 12.10
CA ARG A 91 1.59 13.39 11.98
C ARG A 91 1.49 12.37 10.86
N SER A 92 0.89 11.21 11.14
CA SER A 92 0.52 10.26 10.08
C SER A 92 -0.61 10.82 9.22
N ARG A 93 -0.89 10.15 8.10
CA ARG A 93 -2.02 10.49 7.22
C ARG A 93 -3.38 10.44 7.93
N ASP A 94 -3.51 9.57 8.93
CA ASP A 94 -4.71 9.44 9.77
C ASP A 94 -4.74 10.45 10.94
N GLY A 95 -3.77 11.39 10.99
CA GLY A 95 -3.65 12.39 12.04
C GLY A 95 -3.06 11.88 13.36
N LYS A 96 -2.61 10.61 13.42
CA LYS A 96 -1.98 10.05 14.63
C LYS A 96 -0.62 10.71 14.86
N LEU A 97 -0.29 10.96 16.12
CA LEU A 97 1.07 11.38 16.48
C LEU A 97 2.00 10.18 16.33
N CYS A 98 3.07 10.31 15.55
CA CYS A 98 4.12 9.31 15.39
C CYS A 98 5.46 9.89 15.81
N ARG A 99 6.28 9.09 16.48
CA ARG A 99 7.56 9.52 17.04
C ARG A 99 8.67 8.60 16.59
N ASN A 100 9.70 9.21 16.01
CA ASN A 100 10.95 8.56 15.63
C ASN A 100 11.94 8.70 16.79
N PHE A 101 12.55 7.60 17.19
CA PHE A 101 13.50 7.55 18.28
C PHE A 101 14.53 6.47 18.01
N GLU A 102 15.69 6.62 18.66
CA GLU A 102 16.71 5.59 18.71
C GLU A 102 16.91 5.12 20.14
N THR A 103 17.23 3.85 20.32
CA THR A 103 17.74 3.32 21.58
C THR A 103 19.13 2.72 21.41
N HIS A 104 20.00 3.02 22.37
CA HIS A 104 21.38 2.54 22.43
C HIS A 104 21.51 1.63 23.64
N ARG A 105 21.92 0.38 23.40
CA ARG A 105 22.27 -0.58 24.45
C ARG A 105 23.53 -1.34 24.04
N GLN A 106 24.62 -1.13 24.78
CA GLN A 106 25.93 -1.71 24.45
C GLN A 106 26.31 -1.34 23.00
N GLU A 107 26.59 -2.33 22.15
CA GLU A 107 26.91 -2.13 20.73
C GLU A 107 25.66 -2.14 19.84
N HIS A 108 24.45 -2.23 20.39
CA HIS A 108 23.22 -2.28 19.62
C HIS A 108 22.53 -0.92 19.58
N ILE A 109 22.19 -0.48 18.38
CA ILE A 109 21.38 0.70 18.13
C ILE A 109 20.08 0.24 17.46
N THR A 110 18.94 0.67 17.99
CA THR A 110 17.63 0.40 17.39
C THR A 110 17.00 1.71 16.98
N PHE A 111 16.68 1.88 15.70
CA PHE A 111 15.86 2.97 15.20
C PHE A 111 14.42 2.50 15.12
N ALA A 112 13.49 3.27 15.65
CA ALA A 112 12.10 2.89 15.67
C ALA A 112 11.17 4.09 15.44
N VAL A 113 10.01 3.80 14.85
CA VAL A 113 8.88 4.74 14.82
C VAL A 113 7.70 4.11 15.52
N ALA A 114 7.14 4.81 16.51
CA ALA A 114 5.92 4.41 17.18
C ALA A 114 4.82 5.46 16.98
N CYS A 115 3.59 5.01 16.73
CA CYS A 115 2.43 5.89 16.58
C CYS A 115 1.43 5.70 17.72
N ARG A 116 0.81 6.80 18.15
CA ARG A 116 -0.24 6.81 19.15
C ARG A 116 -1.52 6.21 18.56
N ALA A 117 -2.05 5.20 19.22
CA ALA A 117 -3.28 4.50 18.92
C ALA A 117 -4.25 4.57 20.13
N PRO A 118 -5.51 4.12 19.99
CA PRO A 118 -6.48 4.19 21.09
C PRO A 118 -6.06 3.43 22.36
N MET A 119 -5.27 2.37 22.22
CA MET A 119 -4.78 1.55 23.33
C MET A 119 -3.38 1.93 23.82
N GLY A 120 -2.83 3.05 23.34
CA GLY A 120 -1.47 3.50 23.68
C GLY A 120 -0.56 3.58 22.46
N TRP A 121 0.74 3.47 22.67
CA TRP A 121 1.72 3.53 21.60
C TRP A 121 1.94 2.16 20.96
N HIS A 122 2.11 2.13 19.63
CA HIS A 122 2.44 0.93 18.88
C HIS A 122 3.62 1.19 17.96
N ALA A 123 4.62 0.30 17.98
CA ALA A 123 5.71 0.32 17.01
C ALA A 123 5.16 0.07 15.60
N GLN A 124 5.65 0.81 14.61
CA GLN A 124 5.26 0.70 13.21
C GLN A 124 6.45 0.39 12.29
N PHE A 125 7.66 0.74 12.75
CA PHE A 125 8.90 0.49 12.06
C PHE A 125 10.01 0.21 13.07
N GLU A 126 10.95 -0.64 12.69
CA GLU A 126 12.15 -0.92 13.44
C GLU A 126 13.29 -1.35 12.53
N ALA A 127 14.48 -0.82 12.81
CA ALA A 127 15.74 -1.26 12.25
C ALA A 127 16.78 -1.39 13.36
N LYS A 128 17.50 -2.51 13.39
CA LYS A 128 18.59 -2.76 14.35
C LYS A 128 19.92 -2.73 13.64
N VAL A 129 20.87 -2.03 14.24
CA VAL A 129 22.25 -1.93 13.76
C VAL A 129 23.19 -2.27 14.90
N VAL A 130 24.34 -2.86 14.56
CA VAL A 130 25.42 -3.11 15.52
C VAL A 130 26.53 -2.09 15.25
N ALA A 131 26.84 -1.27 16.24
CA ALA A 131 27.99 -0.37 16.21
C ALA A 131 29.27 -1.21 16.32
N GLN A 132 30.20 -1.05 15.36
CA GLN A 132 31.52 -1.67 15.43
C GLN A 132 32.54 -0.61 15.85
N GLY A 133 32.80 -0.52 17.16
CA GLY A 133 33.58 0.58 17.74
C GLY A 133 32.81 1.91 17.68
N GLU A 134 33.48 3.03 17.39
CA GLU A 134 32.81 4.34 17.22
C GLU A 134 32.23 4.56 15.82
N ILE A 135 32.33 3.56 14.94
CA ILE A 135 31.86 3.67 13.56
C ILE A 135 30.47 3.05 13.45
N TYR A 136 29.48 3.90 13.20
CA TYR A 136 28.16 3.49 12.80
C TYR A 136 28.22 2.94 11.36
N LEU A 137 28.15 1.61 11.23
CA LEU A 137 28.02 0.93 9.94
C LEU A 137 26.57 0.46 9.81
N PRO A 138 25.65 1.30 9.31
CA PRO A 138 24.35 0.79 8.95
C PRO A 138 24.54 -0.26 7.85
N ASP A 139 23.77 -1.34 7.90
CA ASP A 139 23.50 -2.00 6.63
C ASP A 139 22.77 -0.94 5.77
N SER A 140 23.24 -0.71 4.54
CA SER A 140 22.71 0.38 3.72
C SER A 140 21.21 0.25 3.47
N GLY A 141 20.66 -0.97 3.55
CA GLY A 141 19.22 -1.23 3.37
C GLY A 141 18.36 -0.66 4.51
N SER A 142 18.78 -0.81 5.76
CA SER A 142 18.04 -0.42 6.96
C SER A 142 17.79 1.09 7.03
N ILE A 143 18.75 1.90 6.57
CA ILE A 143 18.63 3.36 6.50
C ILE A 143 17.72 3.79 5.35
N GLU A 144 17.84 3.16 4.20
CA GLU A 144 16.97 3.44 3.05
C GLU A 144 15.51 3.08 3.36
N GLU A 145 15.27 1.93 4.00
CA GLU A 145 13.96 1.50 4.46
C GLU A 145 13.38 2.46 5.52
N MET A 146 14.20 2.90 6.47
CA MET A 146 13.78 3.90 7.46
C MET A 146 13.36 5.22 6.78
N HIS A 147 14.17 5.74 5.87
CA HIS A 147 13.84 6.97 5.15
C HIS A 147 12.60 6.81 4.28
N ALA A 148 12.44 5.65 3.61
CA ALA A 148 11.25 5.33 2.85
C ALA A 148 10.00 5.28 3.75
N PHE A 149 10.10 4.68 4.93
CA PHE A 149 9.01 4.66 5.91
C PHE A 149 8.66 6.07 6.39
N LEU A 150 9.66 6.86 6.81
CA LEU A 150 9.45 8.24 7.27
C LEU A 150 8.80 9.11 6.18
N ALA A 151 9.13 8.89 4.91
CA ALA A 151 8.50 9.59 3.78
C ALA A 151 7.00 9.27 3.60
N THR A 152 6.49 8.20 4.22
CA THR A 152 5.05 7.90 4.24
C THR A 152 4.26 8.76 5.24
N LEU A 153 4.96 9.33 6.23
CA LEU A 153 4.41 10.23 7.24
C LEU A 153 4.29 11.66 6.70
N GLY A 154 3.71 12.55 7.50
CA GLY A 154 3.73 13.99 7.25
C GLY A 154 5.10 14.63 7.47
N PRO A 155 5.21 15.96 7.37
CA PRO A 155 6.44 16.67 7.71
C PRO A 155 6.78 16.54 9.20
N ILE A 156 8.06 16.78 9.53
CA ILE A 156 8.51 16.93 10.92
C ILE A 156 7.71 18.06 11.57
N LEU A 157 7.20 17.80 12.78
CA LEU A 157 6.47 18.80 13.56
C LEU A 157 7.40 19.88 14.09
N SER A 158 6.90 21.11 14.15
CA SER A 158 7.56 22.16 14.92
C SER A 158 7.52 21.82 16.42
N PRO A 159 8.44 22.34 17.25
CA PRO A 159 8.40 22.12 18.70
C PRO A 159 7.07 22.51 19.34
N ALA A 160 6.43 23.59 18.85
CA ALA A 160 5.12 24.02 19.35
C ALA A 160 3.99 23.07 18.95
N ASP A 161 4.03 22.52 17.72
CA ASP A 161 3.06 21.51 17.27
C ASP A 161 3.21 20.19 18.02
N GLU A 162 4.45 19.78 18.26
CA GLU A 162 4.78 18.61 19.05
C GLU A 162 4.27 18.75 20.48
N ALA A 163 4.59 19.84 21.19
CA ALA A 163 4.13 20.04 22.56
C ALA A 163 2.60 19.99 22.67
N ARG A 164 1.89 20.59 21.70
CA ARG A 164 0.43 20.48 21.60
C ARG A 164 -0.06 19.08 21.33
N ALA A 165 0.68 18.26 20.59
CA ALA A 165 0.33 16.87 20.33
C ALA A 165 0.58 15.95 21.53
N LEU A 166 1.63 16.23 22.31
CA LEU A 166 1.98 15.46 23.51
C LEU A 166 0.99 15.70 24.65
N ALA A 167 0.48 16.93 24.79
CA ALA A 167 -0.50 17.31 25.81
C ALA A 167 -1.93 16.76 25.61
N GLN A 168 -2.17 15.97 24.54
CA GLN A 168 -3.46 15.36 24.22
C GLN A 168 -3.62 13.95 24.80
#